data_AF-B9T9Q9-F1
#
_entry.id   AF-B9T9Q9-F1
#
_cell.length_a   1.000
_cell.length_b   1.000
_cell.length_c   1.000
_cell.angle_alpha   90.00
_cell.angle_beta   90.00
_cell.angle_gamma   90.00
#
_symmetry.space_group_name_H-M   'P 1'
#
loop_
_entity.id
_entity.type
_entity.pdbx_description
1 polymer ?
#
loop_
_entity_poly.entity_id
_entity_poly.type
_entity_poly.pdbx_seq_one_letter_code
_entity_poly.pdbx_strand_id
1 'polypeptide(L)'
;MAADGLIVPTPPSALDYASSTQFWNLFSDLSESMQQVAPELVKSFDFIHVLLAKVDQSQAATPIVRDWINKTYESLVLPVEIPTTAVTQTAAAEFGTVYDISRYQGSLKTYQRAREAYDRFAEIVDQQLVALWHANQEAE
;
A
#
# COMPACT_ATOMS: atom_id res chain seq x y z
N MET A 1 16.26 10.50 -6.23
CA MET A 1 14.99 9.78 -5.94
C MET A 1 13.90 10.42 -6.78
N ALA A 2 13.25 9.67 -7.67
CA ALA A 2 12.30 10.19 -8.66
C ALA A 2 10.82 10.00 -8.30
N ALA A 3 10.51 9.38 -7.16
CA ALA A 3 9.13 9.09 -6.76
C ALA A 3 8.57 10.20 -5.87
N ASP A 4 7.39 10.71 -6.17
CA ASP A 4 6.75 11.81 -5.42
C ASP A 4 5.86 11.31 -4.28
N GLY A 5 5.39 10.07 -4.36
CA GLY A 5 4.65 9.39 -3.29
C GLY A 5 5.29 8.07 -2.88
N LEU A 6 5.03 7.64 -1.65
CA LEU A 6 5.45 6.35 -1.11
C LEU A 6 4.23 5.56 -0.62
N ILE A 7 4.05 4.33 -1.11
CA ILE A 7 3.04 3.40 -0.60
C ILE A 7 3.76 2.14 -0.11
N VAL A 8 3.60 1.83 1.18
CA VAL A 8 4.22 0.68 1.85
C VAL A 8 3.17 -0.40 2.08
N PRO A 9 3.18 -1.49 1.32
CA PRO A 9 2.28 -2.62 1.55
C PRO A 9 2.74 -3.42 2.78
N THR A 10 1.90 -3.46 3.81
CA THR A 10 2.18 -4.14 5.08
C THR A 10 1.10 -5.18 5.36
N PRO A 11 1.45 -6.48 5.35
CA PRO A 11 0.52 -7.50 5.81
C PRO A 11 0.25 -7.39 7.31
N PRO A 12 -0.99 -7.65 7.77
CA PRO A 12 -1.33 -7.63 9.20
C PRO A 12 -0.88 -8.91 9.90
N SER A 13 0.44 -9.16 9.87
CA SER A 13 1.11 -10.22 10.60
C SER A 13 2.11 -9.62 11.59
N ALA A 14 2.31 -10.27 12.73
CA ALA A 14 3.21 -9.74 13.77
C ALA A 14 4.67 -9.63 13.28
N LEU A 15 5.11 -10.57 12.42
CA LEU A 15 6.45 -10.56 11.84
C LEU A 15 6.61 -9.41 10.85
N ASP A 16 5.61 -9.21 9.98
CA ASP A 16 5.64 -8.14 8.98
C ASP A 16 5.60 -6.76 9.68
N TYR A 17 4.78 -6.61 10.72
CA TYR A 17 4.75 -5.39 11.54
C TYR A 17 6.09 -5.14 12.28
N ALA A 18 6.73 -6.19 12.80
CA ALA A 18 8.07 -6.02 13.39
C ALA A 18 9.08 -5.58 12.32
N SER A 19 9.03 -6.17 11.13
CA SER A 19 9.92 -5.81 10.03
C SER A 19 9.68 -4.39 9.48
N SER A 20 8.46 -3.87 9.54
CA SER A 20 8.17 -2.51 9.07
C SER A 20 8.86 -1.44 9.92
N THR A 21 9.06 -1.70 11.22
CA THR A 21 9.85 -0.79 12.08
C THR A 21 11.31 -0.68 11.61
N GLN A 22 11.89 -1.78 11.15
CA GLN A 22 13.25 -1.80 10.60
C GLN A 22 13.32 -1.07 9.26
N PHE A 23 12.28 -1.23 8.42
CA PHE A 23 12.17 -0.48 7.17
C PHE A 23 12.23 1.03 7.41
N TRP A 24 11.51 1.56 8.40
CA TRP A 24 11.52 3.00 8.69
C TRP A 24 12.88 3.50 9.18
N ASN A 25 13.60 2.71 9.97
CA ASN A 25 14.96 3.06 10.37
C ASN A 25 15.89 3.14 9.15
N LEU A 26 15.85 2.13 8.29
CA LEU A 26 16.66 2.10 7.06
C LEU A 26 16.29 3.25 6.10
N PHE A 27 15.00 3.60 6.02
CA PHE A 27 14.52 4.71 5.22
C PHE A 27 15.04 6.06 5.72
N SER A 28 15.06 6.26 7.05
CA SER A 28 15.65 7.44 7.68
C SER A 28 17.16 7.51 7.43
N ASP A 29 17.88 6.41 7.66
CA ASP A 29 19.34 6.33 7.43
C ASP A 29 19.70 6.63 5.97
N LEU A 30 18.91 6.11 5.02
CA LEU A 30 19.07 6.38 3.59
C LEU A 30 18.82 7.86 3.27
N SER A 31 17.79 8.46 3.87
CA SER A 31 17.45 9.87 3.67
C SER A 31 18.56 10.79 4.20
N GLU A 32 19.10 10.50 5.38
CA GLU A 32 20.24 11.24 5.96
C GLU A 32 21.50 11.08 5.11
N SER A 33 21.82 9.86 4.69
CA SER A 33 22.99 9.58 3.84
C SER A 33 22.92 10.32 2.51
N MET A 34 21.73 10.40 1.91
CA MET A 34 21.52 11.14 0.67
C MET A 34 21.70 12.64 0.85
N GLN A 35 21.22 13.21 1.96
CA GLN A 35 21.41 14.63 2.26
C GLN A 35 22.89 14.98 2.45
N GLN A 36 23.70 14.04 2.94
CA GLN A 36 25.16 14.22 3.04
C GLN A 36 25.84 14.19 1.66
N VAL A 37 25.41 13.31 0.75
CA VAL A 37 26.01 13.14 -0.58
C VAL A 37 25.57 14.23 -1.56
N ALA A 38 24.31 14.67 -1.47
CA ALA A 38 23.73 15.69 -2.34
C ALA A 38 22.91 16.70 -1.52
N PRO A 39 23.56 17.65 -0.83
CA PRO A 39 22.89 18.60 0.07
C PRO A 39 21.89 19.52 -0.63
N GLU A 40 22.11 19.79 -1.92
CA GLU A 40 21.24 20.63 -2.74
C GLU A 40 19.96 19.90 -3.17
N LEU A 41 19.93 18.57 -3.09
CA LEU A 41 18.78 17.75 -3.46
C LEU A 41 17.88 17.54 -2.24
N VAL A 42 16.99 18.49 -1.97
CA VAL A 42 15.94 18.32 -0.95
C VAL A 42 14.87 17.39 -1.50
N LYS A 43 14.83 16.13 -1.02
CA LYS A 43 13.75 15.21 -1.37
C LYS A 43 12.59 15.36 -0.39
N SER A 44 11.43 15.73 -0.93
CA SER A 44 10.13 15.63 -0.26
C SER A 44 9.26 14.56 -0.93
N PHE A 45 8.33 14.01 -0.16
CA PHE A 45 7.24 13.18 -0.65
C PHE A 45 5.94 13.96 -0.43
N ASP A 46 5.07 13.98 -1.45
CA ASP A 46 3.76 14.61 -1.38
C ASP A 46 2.80 13.79 -0.51
N PHE A 47 3.03 12.47 -0.44
CA PHE A 47 2.33 11.58 0.49
C PHE A 47 3.15 10.33 0.83
N ILE A 48 2.86 9.80 2.03
CA ILE A 48 3.34 8.51 2.49
C ILE A 48 2.14 7.74 3.02
N HIS A 49 1.93 6.53 2.49
CA HIS A 49 0.80 5.69 2.85
C HIS A 49 1.23 4.28 3.23
N VAL A 50 0.51 3.70 4.18
CA VAL A 50 0.60 2.29 4.55
C VAL A 50 -0.64 1.58 4.04
N LEU A 51 -0.46 0.55 3.22
CA LEU A 51 -1.53 -0.26 2.65
C LEU A 51 -1.58 -1.60 3.36
N LEU A 52 -2.72 -1.96 3.95
CA LEU A 52 -2.93 -3.30 4.50
C LEU A 52 -3.11 -4.31 3.37
N ALA A 53 -2.04 -5.03 3.06
CA ALA A 53 -1.99 -6.01 1.98
C ALA A 53 -2.14 -7.44 2.49
N LYS A 54 -2.56 -8.38 1.62
CA LYS A 54 -2.65 -9.81 1.95
C LYS A 54 -3.40 -10.09 3.26
N VAL A 55 -4.48 -9.36 3.51
CA VAL A 55 -5.26 -9.50 4.74
C VAL A 55 -6.00 -10.82 4.76
N ASP A 56 -5.66 -11.67 5.73
CA ASP A 56 -6.30 -12.96 5.94
C ASP A 56 -7.21 -12.91 7.17
N GLN A 57 -8.51 -12.75 6.94
CA GLN A 57 -9.50 -12.67 8.02
C GLN A 57 -9.73 -14.00 8.74
N SER A 58 -9.18 -15.12 8.26
CA SER A 58 -9.27 -16.40 8.95
C SER A 58 -8.30 -16.50 10.14
N GLN A 59 -7.27 -15.66 10.17
CA GLN A 59 -6.27 -15.67 11.25
C GLN A 59 -6.75 -14.85 12.45
N ALA A 60 -6.75 -15.47 13.62
CA ALA A 60 -7.15 -14.82 14.88
C ALA A 60 -6.28 -13.60 15.24
N ALA A 61 -5.03 -13.58 14.81
CA ALA A 61 -4.10 -12.48 15.09
C ALA A 61 -4.32 -11.24 14.21
N THR A 62 -4.91 -11.40 13.01
CA THR A 62 -5.09 -10.31 12.04
C THR A 62 -5.80 -9.07 12.59
N PRO A 63 -6.96 -9.16 13.30
CA PRO A 63 -7.60 -7.97 13.84
C PRO A 63 -6.76 -7.24 14.90
N ILE A 64 -5.98 -7.99 15.69
CA ILE A 64 -5.10 -7.42 16.73
C ILE A 64 -3.94 -6.66 16.09
N VAL A 65 -3.26 -7.28 15.11
CA VAL A 65 -2.14 -6.64 14.42
C VAL A 65 -2.60 -5.46 13.58
N ARG A 66 -3.78 -5.54 12.96
CA ARG A 66 -4.40 -4.40 12.28
C ARG A 66 -4.57 -3.21 13.21
N ASP A 67 -5.08 -3.43 14.42
CA ASP A 67 -5.23 -2.36 15.42
C ASP A 67 -3.88 -1.74 15.81
N TRP A 68 -2.83 -2.55 15.95
CA TRP A 68 -1.47 -2.03 16.19
C TRP A 68 -0.96 -1.19 15.03
N ILE A 69 -1.11 -1.65 13.77
CA ILE A 69 -0.71 -0.89 12.58
C ILE A 69 -1.44 0.45 12.52
N ASN A 70 -2.75 0.45 12.76
CA ASN A 70 -3.56 1.67 12.77
C ASN A 70 -3.16 2.64 13.89
N LYS A 71 -2.79 2.13 15.07
CA LYS A 71 -2.30 2.96 16.18
C LYS A 71 -0.91 3.54 15.93
N THR A 72 -0.06 2.81 15.20
CA THR A 72 1.33 3.23 14.95
C THR A 72 1.43 4.22 13.80
N TYR A 73 0.65 4.02 12.74
CA TYR A 73 0.73 4.84 11.53
C TYR A 73 -0.43 5.82 11.38
N GLU A 74 -1.49 5.70 12.18
CA GLU A 74 -2.63 6.61 12.26
C GLU A 74 -3.17 7.02 10.88
N SER A 75 -3.07 8.31 10.54
CA SER A 75 -3.58 8.90 9.29
C SER A 75 -2.81 8.47 8.04
N LEU A 76 -1.66 7.81 8.18
CA LEU A 76 -0.91 7.28 7.05
C LEU A 76 -1.52 5.97 6.52
N VAL A 77 -2.34 5.26 7.31
CA VAL A 77 -2.97 4.01 6.86
C VAL A 77 -4.14 4.31 5.92
N LEU A 78 -4.13 3.69 4.74
CA LEU A 78 -5.22 3.83 3.78
C LEU A 78 -6.49 3.14 4.30
N PRO A 79 -7.69 3.69 4.02
CA PRO A 79 -8.96 3.12 4.48
C PRO A 79 -9.42 1.91 3.64
N VAL A 80 -8.49 1.26 2.92
CA VAL A 80 -8.73 0.11 2.06
C VAL A 80 -7.76 -1.01 2.41
N GLU A 81 -8.26 -2.25 2.34
CA GLU A 81 -7.48 -3.45 2.59
C GLU A 81 -7.53 -4.37 1.37
N ILE A 82 -6.40 -4.96 1.01
CA ILE A 82 -6.33 -5.97 -0.04
C ILE A 82 -6.42 -7.36 0.62
N PRO A 83 -7.54 -8.09 0.47
CA PRO A 83 -7.68 -9.41 1.07
C PRO A 83 -6.78 -10.44 0.36
N THR A 84 -6.34 -11.43 1.12
CA THR A 84 -5.74 -12.64 0.53
C THR A 84 -6.84 -13.41 -0.20
N THR A 85 -6.65 -13.64 -1.50
CA THR A 85 -7.58 -14.43 -2.31
C THR A 85 -6.84 -15.42 -3.21
N ALA A 86 -7.47 -16.57 -3.46
CA ALA A 86 -6.96 -17.54 -4.42
C ALA A 86 -6.89 -16.96 -5.85
N VAL A 87 -7.78 -16.02 -6.18
CA VAL A 87 -7.82 -15.32 -7.48
C VAL A 87 -6.49 -14.63 -7.75
N THR A 88 -5.99 -13.83 -6.79
CA THR A 88 -4.71 -13.13 -6.91
C THR A 88 -3.55 -14.10 -7.05
N GLN A 89 -3.58 -15.24 -6.34
CA GLN A 89 -2.53 -16.26 -6.42
C GLN A 89 -2.50 -16.95 -7.79
N THR A 90 -3.68 -17.31 -8.33
CA THR A 90 -3.78 -17.91 -9.67
C THR A 90 -3.33 -16.93 -10.75
N ALA A 91 -3.79 -15.69 -10.71
CA ALA A 91 -3.35 -14.66 -11.65
C ALA A 91 -1.83 -14.46 -11.61
N ALA A 92 -1.25 -14.37 -10.41
CA ALA A 92 0.18 -14.22 -10.23
C ALA A 92 0.99 -15.40 -10.78
N ALA A 93 0.46 -16.63 -10.69
CA ALA A 93 1.11 -17.82 -11.25
C ALA A 93 1.20 -17.79 -12.79
N GLU A 94 0.26 -17.10 -13.44
CA GLU A 94 0.24 -16.86 -14.88
C GLU A 94 0.96 -15.55 -15.27
N PHE A 95 1.64 -14.89 -14.32
CA PHE A 95 2.22 -13.55 -14.48
C PHE A 95 1.19 -12.50 -14.94
N GLY A 96 -0.08 -12.71 -14.63
CA GLY A 96 -1.18 -11.80 -14.91
C GLY A 96 -1.67 -11.07 -13.66
N THR A 97 -2.66 -10.22 -13.89
CA THR A 97 -3.37 -9.48 -12.84
C THR A 97 -4.79 -9.99 -12.68
N VAL A 98 -5.48 -9.55 -11.63
CA VAL A 98 -6.92 -9.82 -11.47
C VAL A 98 -7.76 -9.20 -12.59
N TYR A 99 -7.21 -8.28 -13.37
CA TYR A 99 -7.89 -7.64 -14.50
C TYR A 99 -7.81 -8.47 -15.79
N ASP A 100 -6.85 -9.37 -15.89
CA ASP A 100 -6.63 -10.19 -17.10
C ASP A 100 -7.51 -11.46 -17.15
N ILE A 101 -8.26 -11.73 -16.08
CA ILE A 101 -9.11 -12.91 -15.96
C ILE A 101 -10.41 -12.70 -16.75
N SER A 102 -10.50 -13.30 -17.94
CA SER A 102 -11.69 -13.24 -18.81
C SER A 102 -12.83 -14.19 -18.38
N ARG A 103 -12.50 -15.36 -17.83
CA ARG A 103 -13.45 -16.31 -17.23
C ARG A 103 -12.83 -16.99 -16.01
N TYR A 104 -13.23 -16.56 -14.83
CA TYR A 104 -12.78 -17.22 -13.59
C TYR A 104 -13.52 -18.56 -13.42
N GLN A 105 -12.79 -19.67 -13.36
CA GLN A 105 -13.37 -21.00 -13.16
C GLN A 105 -13.81 -21.27 -11.70
N GLY A 106 -13.51 -20.35 -10.77
CA GLY A 106 -13.92 -20.44 -9.37
C GLY A 106 -15.15 -19.59 -9.02
N SER A 107 -15.28 -19.23 -7.75
CA SER A 107 -16.37 -18.36 -7.27
C SER A 107 -16.26 -16.94 -7.83
N LEU A 108 -17.26 -16.53 -8.63
CA LEU A 108 -17.39 -15.15 -9.14
C LEU A 108 -17.40 -14.11 -8.00
N LYS A 109 -17.97 -14.46 -6.84
CA LYS A 109 -18.01 -13.58 -5.67
C LYS A 109 -16.60 -13.31 -5.10
N THR A 110 -15.72 -14.32 -5.13
CA THR A 110 -14.32 -14.17 -4.69
C THR A 110 -13.54 -13.29 -5.66
N TYR A 111 -13.77 -13.48 -6.97
CA TYR A 111 -13.20 -12.63 -8.01
C TYR A 111 -13.61 -11.16 -7.86
N GLN A 112 -14.92 -10.91 -7.71
CA GLN A 112 -15.47 -9.56 -7.50
C GLN A 112 -14.86 -8.90 -6.26
N ARG A 113 -14.82 -9.61 -5.12
CA ARG A 113 -14.21 -9.07 -3.88
C ARG A 113 -12.74 -8.69 -4.06
N ALA A 114 -11.97 -9.50 -4.80
CA ALA A 114 -10.56 -9.19 -5.06
C ALA A 114 -10.43 -7.94 -5.92
N ARG A 115 -11.18 -7.87 -7.03
CA ARG A 115 -11.15 -6.75 -7.96
C ARG A 115 -11.64 -5.45 -7.32
N GLU A 116 -12.76 -5.47 -6.61
CA GLU A 116 -13.29 -4.31 -5.89
C GLU A 116 -12.29 -3.71 -4.90
N ALA A 117 -11.48 -4.53 -4.23
CA ALA A 117 -10.46 -4.05 -3.31
C ALA A 117 -9.35 -3.26 -4.03
N TYR A 118 -8.89 -3.75 -5.18
CA TYR A 118 -7.89 -3.05 -6.00
C TYR A 118 -8.48 -1.81 -6.67
N ASP A 119 -9.73 -1.87 -7.14
CA ASP A 119 -10.42 -0.72 -7.76
C ASP A 119 -10.57 0.42 -6.74
N ARG A 120 -11.00 0.12 -5.52
CA ARG A 120 -11.08 1.13 -4.44
C ARG A 120 -9.72 1.72 -4.09
N PHE A 121 -8.66 0.89 -4.07
CA PHE A 121 -7.31 1.38 -3.83
C PHE A 121 -6.84 2.32 -4.94
N ALA A 122 -7.03 1.94 -6.20
CA ALA A 122 -6.70 2.77 -7.34
C ALA A 122 -7.48 4.10 -7.32
N GLU A 123 -8.78 4.05 -6.99
CA GLU A 123 -9.63 5.24 -6.88
C GLU A 123 -9.12 6.21 -5.80
N ILE A 124 -8.73 5.72 -4.61
CA ILE A 124 -8.20 6.56 -3.54
C ILE A 124 -6.90 7.25 -3.98
N VAL A 125 -5.99 6.50 -4.61
CA VAL A 125 -4.73 7.06 -5.10
C VAL A 125 -4.97 8.09 -6.19
N ASP A 126 -5.87 7.81 -7.14
CA ASP A 126 -6.21 8.73 -8.22
C ASP A 126 -6.81 10.04 -7.69
N GLN A 127 -7.77 9.96 -6.77
CA GLN A 127 -8.35 11.13 -6.11
C GLN A 127 -7.30 11.97 -5.37
N GLN A 128 -6.36 11.31 -4.71
CA GLN A 128 -5.26 11.99 -4.02
C GLN A 128 -4.33 12.72 -5.00
N LEU A 129 -3.97 12.05 -6.11
CA LEU A 129 -3.13 12.66 -7.15
C LEU A 129 -3.81 13.88 -7.78
N VAL A 130 -5.10 13.77 -8.10
CA VAL A 130 -5.90 14.88 -8.64
C VAL A 130 -5.96 16.05 -7.64
N ALA A 131 -6.17 15.77 -6.35
CA ALA A 131 -6.18 16.80 -5.31
C ALA A 131 -4.83 17.53 -5.19
N LEU A 132 -3.73 16.78 -5.21
CA LEU A 132 -2.38 17.35 -5.18
C LEU A 132 -2.08 18.19 -6.43
N TRP A 133 -2.50 17.71 -7.61
CA TRP A 133 -2.34 18.44 -8.86
C TRP A 133 -3.03 19.80 -8.82
N HIS A 134 -4.28 19.86 -8.33
CA HIS A 134 -5.00 21.12 -8.19
C HIS A 134 -4.39 22.03 -7.12
N ALA A 135 -3.95 21.48 -5.99
CA ALA A 135 -3.29 22.27 -4.95
C ALA A 135 -1.99 22.92 -5.45
N ASN A 136 -1.23 22.22 -6.29
CA ASN A 136 -0.02 22.78 -6.90
C ASN A 136 -0.33 23.91 -7.89
N GLN A 137 -1.44 23.82 -8.65
CA GLN A 137 -1.85 24.90 -9.56
C GLN A 137 -2.31 26.17 -8.83
N GLU A 138 -2.89 26.06 -7.64
CA GLU A 138 -3.31 27.21 -6.83
C GLU A 138 -2.14 27.89 -6.11
N ALA A 139 -1.02 27.20 -5.94
CA ALA A 139 0.18 27.71 -5.28
C ALA A 139 1.12 28.49 -6.22
N GLU A 140 0.92 28.39 -7.54
CA GLU A 140 1.63 29.14 -8.60
C GLU A 140 0.95 30.47 -8.95
#